data_AF-A0A948V1C9-F1
#
_entry.id   AF-A0A948V1C9-F1
#
_cell.length_a   1.000
_cell.length_b   1.000
_cell.length_c   1.000
_cell.angle_alpha   90.00
_cell.angle_beta   90.00
_cell.angle_gamma   90.00
#
_symmetry.space_group_name_H-M   'P 1'
#
loop_
_entity.id
_entity.type
_entity.pdbx_description
1 polymer ?
#
loop_
_entity_poly.entity_id
_entity_poly.type
_entity_poly.pdbx_seq_one_letter_code
_entity_poly.pdbx_strand_id
1 'polypeptide(L)'
;MLVPTIIMGVIAAALLVYGWVNGQGQHVAGLRSAAMMTINVLPLLIFAFIIAGMIQTLLPAQLISRWVGAESGIKGILVGTLTGGFMPGGPYTSLPIAAGLLRAGAGVGTMVAFITAWSLWAVARLPMEIGILGWKFTSIRLICTFFFPPIAGLIANLFFPK
;
A
#
# COMPACT_ATOMS: atom_id res chain seq x y z
N MET A 1 -16.02 -0.79 -1.95
CA MET A 1 -15.86 -0.03 -0.68
C MET A 1 -17.07 -0.13 0.22
N LEU A 2 -18.29 -0.03 -0.31
CA LEU A 2 -19.53 -0.08 0.50
C LEU A 2 -19.64 -1.33 1.40
N VAL A 3 -19.35 -2.53 0.90
CA VAL A 3 -19.40 -3.77 1.69
C VAL A 3 -18.40 -3.77 2.87
N PRO A 4 -17.09 -3.55 2.67
CA PRO A 4 -16.14 -3.39 3.78
C PRO A 4 -16.55 -2.31 4.79
N THR A 5 -17.08 -1.17 4.32
CA THR A 5 -17.54 -0.08 5.20
C THR A 5 -18.71 -0.52 6.08
N ILE A 6 -19.69 -1.23 5.52
CA ILE A 6 -20.82 -1.75 6.30
C ILE A 6 -20.34 -2.75 7.36
N ILE A 7 -19.50 -3.72 6.97
CA ILE A 7 -18.99 -4.73 7.90
C ILE A 7 -18.24 -4.06 9.05
N MET A 8 -17.31 -3.15 8.75
CA MET A 8 -16.55 -2.42 9.78
C MET A 8 -17.46 -1.53 10.63
N GLY A 9 -18.47 -0.90 10.03
CA GLY A 9 -19.45 -0.07 10.74
C GLY A 9 -20.28 -0.87 11.74
N VAL A 10 -20.75 -2.06 11.36
CA VAL A 10 -21.49 -2.97 12.25
C VAL A 10 -20.61 -3.42 13.42
N ILE A 11 -19.36 -3.81 13.15
CA ILE A 11 -18.41 -4.22 14.19
C ILE A 11 -18.14 -3.05 15.16
N ALA A 12 -17.90 -1.85 14.63
CA ALA A 12 -17.66 -0.66 15.45
C ALA A 12 -18.87 -0.33 16.34
N ALA A 13 -20.09 -0.37 15.78
CA ALA A 13 -21.31 -0.16 16.55
C ALA A 13 -21.49 -1.21 17.66
N ALA A 14 -21.25 -2.49 17.36
CA ALA A 14 -21.33 -3.56 18.36
C ALA A 14 -20.32 -3.36 19.51
N LEU A 15 -19.08 -3.00 19.20
CA LEU A 15 -18.04 -2.71 20.20
C LEU A 15 -18.37 -1.47 21.05
N LEU A 16 -18.95 -0.42 20.45
CA LEU A 16 -19.38 0.76 21.18
C LEU A 16 -20.53 0.44 22.12
N VAL A 17 -21.54 -0.32 21.67
CA VAL A 17 -22.65 -0.77 22.52
C VAL A 17 -22.14 -1.63 23.67
N TYR A 18 -21.24 -2.58 23.39
CA TYR A 18 -20.61 -3.41 24.43
C TYR A 18 -19.84 -2.55 25.46
N GLY A 19 -19.04 -1.59 25.01
CA GLY A 19 -18.30 -0.67 25.88
C GLY A 19 -19.20 0.32 26.65
N TRP A 20 -20.41 0.56 26.17
CA TRP A 20 -21.43 1.36 26.87
C TRP A 20 -22.12 0.54 27.96
N VAL A 21 -22.57 -0.68 27.63
CA VAL A 21 -23.26 -1.59 28.56
C VAL A 21 -22.38 -1.97 29.76
N ASN A 22 -21.07 -2.15 29.55
CA ASN A 22 -20.15 -2.52 30.64
C ASN A 22 -19.80 -1.36 31.60
N GLY A 23 -20.36 -0.16 31.43
CA GLY A 23 -20.40 0.90 32.46
C GLY A 23 -19.07 1.54 32.90
N GLN A 24 -17.93 1.06 32.40
CA GLN A 24 -16.59 1.50 32.85
C GLN A 24 -16.02 2.72 32.09
N GLY A 25 -16.84 3.45 31.32
CA GLY A 25 -16.38 4.60 30.52
C GLY A 25 -15.45 4.24 29.35
N GLN A 26 -15.24 2.95 29.08
CA GLN A 26 -14.34 2.44 28.03
C GLN A 26 -14.75 2.92 26.62
N HIS A 27 -16.04 3.11 26.37
CA HIS A 27 -16.54 3.66 25.11
C HIS A 27 -16.05 5.10 24.86
N VAL A 28 -16.01 5.96 25.88
CA VAL A 28 -15.49 7.33 25.76
C VAL A 28 -13.99 7.33 25.48
N ALA A 29 -13.23 6.50 26.20
CA ALA A 29 -11.79 6.35 25.97
C ALA A 29 -11.50 5.82 24.55
N GLY A 30 -12.28 4.85 24.08
CA GLY A 30 -12.21 4.31 22.72
C GLY A 30 -12.51 5.37 21.66
N LEU A 31 -13.58 6.14 21.83
CA LEU A 31 -13.94 7.24 20.91
C LEU A 31 -12.87 8.33 20.87
N ARG A 32 -12.30 8.70 22.03
CA ARG A 32 -11.21 9.67 22.10
C ARG A 32 -9.96 9.17 21.36
N SER A 33 -9.58 7.91 21.55
CA SER A 33 -8.48 7.29 20.83
C SER A 33 -8.74 7.28 19.32
N ALA A 34 -9.95 6.88 18.90
CA ALA A 34 -10.36 6.89 17.50
C ALA A 34 -10.32 8.29 16.86
N ALA A 35 -10.74 9.32 17.58
CA ALA A 35 -10.69 10.71 17.12
C ALA A 35 -9.23 11.18 16.93
N MET A 36 -8.36 10.89 17.90
CA MET A 36 -6.93 11.22 17.80
C MET A 36 -6.23 10.51 16.64
N MET A 37 -6.50 9.21 16.45
CA MET A 37 -6.00 8.47 15.29
C MET A 37 -6.48 9.07 13.97
N THR A 38 -7.76 9.46 13.91
CA THR A 38 -8.36 10.08 12.73
C THR A 38 -7.68 11.39 12.39
N ILE A 39 -7.50 12.29 13.36
CA ILE A 39 -6.84 13.60 13.16
C ILE A 39 -5.39 13.42 12.68
N ASN A 40 -4.67 12.42 13.19
CA ASN A 40 -3.29 12.15 12.80
C ASN A 40 -3.16 11.56 11.38
N VAL A 41 -4.09 10.71 10.96
CA VAL A 41 -4.01 9.97 9.69
C VAL A 41 -4.70 10.71 8.53
N LEU A 42 -5.74 11.50 8.81
CA LEU A 42 -6.56 12.16 7.79
C LEU A 42 -5.76 13.10 6.86
N PRO A 43 -4.83 13.95 7.33
CA PRO A 43 -4.02 14.80 6.46
C PRO A 43 -3.19 13.97 5.47
N LEU A 44 -2.57 12.89 5.93
CA LEU A 44 -1.78 11.98 5.11
C LEU A 44 -2.65 11.35 4.00
N LEU A 45 -3.87 10.91 4.34
CA LEU A 45 -4.83 10.37 3.37
C LEU A 45 -5.20 11.39 2.29
N ILE A 46 -5.50 12.63 2.70
CA ILE A 46 -5.86 13.72 1.78
C ILE A 46 -4.73 13.95 0.78
N PHE A 47 -3.50 14.14 1.26
CA PHE A 47 -2.36 14.35 0.36
C PHE A 47 -2.07 13.12 -0.53
N ALA A 48 -2.19 11.91 0.00
CA ALA A 48 -2.01 10.70 -0.80
C ALA A 48 -3.06 10.57 -1.92
N PHE A 49 -4.33 10.89 -1.65
CA PHE A 49 -5.37 10.90 -2.68
C PHE A 49 -5.18 12.02 -3.71
N ILE A 50 -4.72 13.21 -3.28
CA ILE A 50 -4.35 14.28 -4.21
C ILE A 50 -3.23 13.80 -5.13
N ILE A 51 -2.15 13.22 -4.58
CA ILE A 51 -1.04 12.68 -5.38
C ILE A 51 -1.55 11.60 -6.34
N ALA A 52 -2.37 10.66 -5.87
CA ALA A 52 -2.92 9.61 -6.72
C ALA A 52 -3.78 10.17 -7.88
N GLY A 53 -4.62 11.17 -7.60
CA GLY A 53 -5.43 11.85 -8.63
C GLY A 53 -4.58 12.65 -9.61
N MET A 54 -3.58 13.40 -9.10
CA MET A 54 -2.64 14.15 -9.92
C MET A 54 -1.79 13.25 -10.80
N ILE A 55 -1.33 12.10 -10.28
CA ILE A 55 -0.62 11.07 -11.07
C ILE A 55 -1.49 10.62 -12.25
N GLN A 56 -2.78 10.37 -12.00
CA GLN A 56 -3.71 9.94 -13.04
C GLN A 56 -3.88 10.98 -14.15
N THR A 57 -3.82 12.28 -13.84
CA THR A 57 -4.07 13.36 -14.81
C THR A 57 -2.81 13.97 -15.41
N LEU A 58 -1.71 14.05 -14.66
CA LEU A 58 -0.49 14.76 -15.04
C LEU A 58 0.57 13.84 -15.67
N LEU A 59 0.53 12.53 -15.43
CA LEU A 59 1.51 11.64 -16.07
C LEU A 59 1.24 11.59 -17.58
N PRO A 60 2.20 12.03 -18.42
CA PRO A 60 2.08 11.91 -19.86
C PRO A 60 1.96 10.43 -20.24
N ALA A 61 1.03 10.12 -21.14
CA ALA A 61 0.81 8.75 -21.62
C ALA A 61 2.12 8.12 -22.13
N GLN A 62 3.03 8.92 -22.70
CA GLN A 62 4.35 8.47 -23.16
C GLN A 62 5.30 8.04 -22.03
N LEU A 63 5.23 8.67 -20.86
CA LEU A 63 6.02 8.25 -19.70
C LEU A 63 5.49 6.94 -19.13
N ILE A 64 4.17 6.80 -19.08
CA ILE A 64 3.53 5.58 -18.62
C ILE A 64 3.89 4.45 -19.56
N SER A 65 3.62 4.56 -20.87
CA SER A 65 3.92 3.48 -21.82
C SER A 65 5.40 3.06 -21.81
N ARG A 66 6.32 4.03 -21.69
CA ARG A 66 7.77 3.78 -21.75
C ARG A 66 8.36 3.14 -20.50
N TRP A 67 7.82 3.43 -19.31
CA TRP A 67 8.47 3.05 -18.04
C TRP A 67 7.64 2.15 -17.14
N VAL A 68 6.32 2.16 -17.28
CA VAL A 68 5.42 1.49 -16.32
C VAL A 68 4.32 0.68 -17.03
N GLY A 69 4.02 0.99 -18.30
CA GLY A 69 2.95 0.40 -19.10
C GLY A 69 3.24 -1.01 -19.59
N ALA A 70 2.23 -1.69 -20.11
CA ALA A 70 2.35 -3.08 -20.56
C ALA A 70 3.50 -3.30 -21.57
N GLU A 71 3.74 -2.33 -22.46
CA GLU A 71 4.81 -2.37 -23.46
C GLU A 71 6.23 -2.28 -22.86
N SER A 72 6.37 -1.83 -21.62
CA SER A 72 7.67 -1.71 -20.96
C SER A 72 8.24 -3.04 -20.46
N GLY A 73 7.43 -4.11 -20.45
CA GLY A 73 7.87 -5.48 -20.18
C GLY A 73 8.72 -5.62 -18.91
N ILE A 74 9.89 -6.27 -19.04
CA ILE A 74 10.83 -6.50 -17.93
C ILE A 74 11.31 -5.17 -17.31
N LYS A 75 11.49 -4.14 -18.14
CA LYS A 75 11.93 -2.82 -17.65
C LYS A 75 10.88 -2.21 -16.73
N GLY A 76 9.60 -2.31 -17.09
CA GLY A 76 8.49 -1.90 -16.24
C GLY A 76 8.48 -2.61 -14.90
N ILE A 77 8.65 -3.93 -14.91
CA ILE A 77 8.69 -4.77 -13.69
C ILE A 77 9.82 -4.35 -12.75
N LEU A 78 11.02 -4.06 -13.27
CA LEU A 78 12.14 -3.59 -12.46
C LEU A 78 11.87 -2.20 -11.88
N VAL A 79 11.31 -1.30 -12.67
CA VAL A 79 10.90 0.04 -12.20
C VAL A 79 9.84 -0.07 -11.11
N GLY A 80 8.82 -0.91 -11.31
CA GLY A 80 7.78 -1.20 -10.32
C GLY A 80 8.37 -1.78 -9.04
N THR A 81 9.28 -2.74 -9.15
CA THR A 81 9.98 -3.35 -8.00
C THR A 81 10.72 -2.28 -7.18
N LEU A 82 11.54 -1.45 -7.83
CA LEU A 82 12.32 -0.42 -7.13
C LEU A 82 11.38 0.63 -6.50
N THR A 83 10.48 1.19 -7.29
CA THR A 83 9.56 2.23 -6.82
C THR A 83 8.66 1.73 -5.69
N GLY A 84 8.17 0.49 -5.76
CA GLY A 84 7.39 -0.14 -4.69
C GLY A 84 8.20 -0.40 -3.44
N GLY A 85 9.41 -0.95 -3.56
CA GLY A 85 10.28 -1.23 -2.42
C GLY A 85 10.67 0.01 -1.63
N PHE A 86 10.87 1.13 -2.33
CA PHE A 86 11.17 2.43 -1.73
C PHE A 86 9.94 3.29 -1.40
N MET A 87 8.73 2.87 -1.80
CA MET A 87 7.51 3.64 -1.55
C MET A 87 7.27 3.76 -0.04
N PRO A 88 7.31 4.99 0.52
CA PRO A 88 7.05 5.19 1.94
C PRO A 88 5.54 5.10 2.24
N GLY A 89 5.24 4.86 3.51
CA GLY A 89 3.87 4.89 4.02
C GLY A 89 3.18 3.54 4.05
N GLY A 90 1.96 3.56 4.60
CA GLY A 90 1.13 2.38 4.82
C GLY A 90 0.27 2.02 3.60
N PRO A 91 -0.55 0.96 3.72
CA PRO A 91 -1.47 0.56 2.65
C PRO A 91 -2.38 1.71 2.21
N TYR A 92 -2.71 2.61 3.13
CA TYR A 92 -3.56 3.76 2.89
C TYR A 92 -2.97 4.83 1.95
N THR A 93 -1.65 4.87 1.77
CA THR A 93 -0.98 5.79 0.83
C THR A 93 -0.54 5.07 -0.43
N SER A 94 0.01 3.86 -0.30
CA SER A 94 0.56 3.11 -1.42
C SER A 94 -0.51 2.53 -2.35
N LEU A 95 -1.64 2.05 -1.82
CA LEU A 95 -2.70 1.45 -2.64
C LEU A 95 -3.42 2.47 -3.54
N PRO A 96 -3.75 3.70 -3.08
CA PRO A 96 -4.30 4.72 -3.97
C PRO A 96 -3.34 5.11 -5.09
N ILE A 97 -2.04 5.26 -4.78
CA ILE A 97 -1.02 5.56 -5.80
C ILE A 97 -0.95 4.42 -6.83
N ALA A 98 -0.90 3.17 -6.35
CA ALA A 98 -0.91 2.00 -7.21
C ALA A 98 -2.18 1.94 -8.09
N ALA A 99 -3.34 2.23 -7.52
CA ALA A 99 -4.60 2.30 -8.26
C ALA A 99 -4.61 3.44 -9.30
N GLY A 100 -4.03 4.60 -8.96
CA GLY A 100 -3.86 5.73 -9.88
C GLY A 100 -2.97 5.36 -11.07
N LEU A 101 -1.81 4.73 -10.82
CA LEU A 101 -0.91 4.24 -11.85
C LEU A 101 -1.58 3.18 -12.75
N LEU A 102 -2.30 2.23 -12.16
CA LEU A 102 -3.04 1.21 -12.90
C LEU A 102 -4.12 1.84 -13.80
N ARG A 103 -4.89 2.81 -13.28
CA ARG A 103 -5.89 3.56 -14.07
C ARG A 103 -5.26 4.41 -15.16
N ALA A 104 -4.02 4.85 -14.98
CA ALA A 104 -3.28 5.63 -15.96
C ALA A 104 -2.63 4.75 -17.05
N GLY A 105 -2.72 3.41 -16.95
CA GLY A 105 -2.23 2.46 -17.96
C GLY A 105 -0.94 1.74 -17.60
N ALA A 106 -0.54 1.74 -16.33
CA ALA A 106 0.53 0.87 -15.86
C ALA A 106 0.20 -0.61 -16.10
N GLY A 107 1.19 -1.40 -16.55
CA GLY A 107 1.01 -2.82 -16.79
C GLY A 107 0.76 -3.60 -15.50
N VAL A 108 -0.09 -4.63 -15.59
CA VAL A 108 -0.42 -5.48 -14.43
C VAL A 108 0.83 -6.10 -13.80
N GLY A 109 1.78 -6.58 -14.61
CA GLY A 109 3.06 -7.11 -14.13
C GLY A 109 3.89 -6.10 -13.34
N THR A 110 3.95 -4.86 -13.83
CA THR A 110 4.62 -3.75 -13.12
C THR A 110 3.95 -3.47 -11.78
N MET A 111 2.62 -3.45 -11.74
CA MET A 111 1.88 -3.15 -10.51
C MET A 111 1.93 -4.29 -9.48
N VAL A 112 1.95 -5.55 -9.93
CA VAL A 112 2.18 -6.69 -9.05
C VAL A 112 3.59 -6.60 -8.45
N ALA A 113 4.62 -6.36 -9.26
CA ALA A 113 5.97 -6.16 -8.76
C ALA A 113 6.06 -5.01 -7.75
N PHE A 114 5.39 -3.89 -8.02
CA PHE A 114 5.31 -2.75 -7.11
C PHE A 114 4.71 -3.11 -5.76
N ILE A 115 3.53 -3.74 -5.73
CA ILE A 115 2.85 -4.07 -4.47
C ILE A 115 3.62 -5.16 -3.71
N THR A 116 4.18 -6.14 -4.42
CA THR A 116 5.01 -7.18 -3.81
C THR A 116 6.29 -6.61 -3.23
N ALA A 117 6.97 -5.68 -3.92
CA ALA A 117 8.17 -5.02 -3.40
C ALA A 117 7.87 -4.12 -2.20
N TRP A 118 6.78 -3.35 -2.26
CA TRP A 118 6.30 -2.56 -1.12
C TRP A 118 6.02 -3.45 0.10
N SER A 119 5.47 -4.64 -0.13
CA SER A 119 5.15 -5.59 0.93
C SER A 119 6.36 -6.34 1.47
N LEU A 120 7.33 -6.69 0.62
CA LEU A 120 8.48 -7.52 1.00
C LEU A 120 9.70 -6.69 1.36
N TRP A 121 10.15 -5.77 0.50
CA TRP A 121 11.36 -5.00 0.78
C TRP A 121 11.12 -3.95 1.85
N ALA A 122 10.04 -3.18 1.65
CA ALA A 122 9.51 -2.22 2.60
C ALA A 122 10.60 -1.38 3.27
N VAL A 123 11.42 -0.72 2.46
CA VAL A 123 12.65 -0.06 2.90
C VAL A 123 12.37 0.97 4.01
N ALA A 124 11.25 1.68 3.91
CA ALA A 124 10.83 2.69 4.87
C ALA A 124 10.62 2.14 6.31
N ARG A 125 10.29 0.85 6.47
CA ARG A 125 10.08 0.23 7.79
C ARG A 125 11.30 -0.54 8.32
N LEU A 126 12.38 -0.65 7.54
CA LEU A 126 13.58 -1.37 7.97
C LEU A 126 14.17 -0.86 9.29
N PRO A 127 14.29 0.46 9.57
CA PRO A 127 14.84 0.92 10.84
C PRO A 127 14.03 0.42 12.05
N MET A 128 12.70 0.45 11.93
CA MET A 128 11.78 -0.06 12.95
C MET A 128 11.90 -1.58 13.08
N GLU A 129 11.95 -2.28 11.95
CA GLU A 129 12.09 -3.74 11.92
C GLU A 129 13.39 -4.20 12.57
N ILE A 130 14.51 -3.53 12.29
CA ILE A 130 15.81 -3.79 12.90
C ILE A 130 15.76 -3.51 14.41
N GLY A 131 15.10 -2.42 14.82
CA GLY A 131 14.96 -2.06 16.23
C GLY A 131 14.16 -3.08 17.04
N ILE A 132 13.16 -3.74 16.42
CA ILE A 132 12.27 -4.69 17.10
C ILE A 132 12.75 -6.15 16.98
N LEU A 133 13.17 -6.57 15.78
CA LEU A 133 13.48 -7.96 15.44
C LEU A 133 15.00 -8.25 15.34
N GLY A 134 15.81 -7.19 15.31
CA GLY A 134 17.26 -7.29 15.18
C GLY A 134 17.74 -7.42 13.73
N TRP A 135 19.02 -7.06 13.54
CA TRP A 135 19.67 -7.00 12.23
C TRP A 135 19.76 -8.38 11.55
N LYS A 136 20.03 -9.44 12.32
CA LYS A 136 20.20 -10.80 11.79
C LYS A 136 18.93 -11.32 11.11
N PHE A 137 17.79 -11.19 11.79
CA PHE A 137 16.51 -11.63 11.24
C PHE A 137 16.11 -10.80 10.01
N THR A 138 16.21 -9.47 10.12
CA THR A 138 15.85 -8.54 9.03
C THR A 138 16.65 -8.82 7.76
N SER A 139 17.96 -9.07 7.90
CA SER A 139 18.85 -9.37 6.77
C SER A 139 18.50 -10.69 6.09
N ILE A 140 18.25 -11.75 6.87
CA ILE A 140 17.83 -13.06 6.34
C ILE A 140 16.53 -12.90 5.53
N ARG A 141 15.54 -12.20 6.08
CA ARG A 141 14.27 -11.94 5.41
C ARG A 141 14.47 -11.19 4.08
N LEU A 142 15.26 -10.12 4.08
CA LEU A 142 15.51 -9.33 2.87
C LEU A 142 16.19 -10.18 1.78
N ILE A 143 17.22 -10.96 2.15
CA ILE A 143 17.93 -11.84 1.21
C ILE A 143 16.98 -12.89 0.64
N CYS A 144 16.20 -13.58 1.49
CA CYS A 144 15.26 -14.60 1.04
C CYS A 144 14.14 -14.05 0.16
N THR A 145 13.72 -12.79 0.36
CA THR A 145 12.59 -12.18 -0.37
C THR A 145 13.03 -11.28 -1.52
N PHE A 146 14.33 -11.09 -1.72
CA PHE A 146 14.86 -10.09 -2.67
C PHE A 146 14.31 -10.26 -4.09
N PHE A 147 14.31 -11.49 -4.61
CA PHE A 147 13.89 -11.78 -5.99
C PHE A 147 12.38 -12.02 -6.15
N PHE A 148 11.61 -12.09 -5.07
CA PHE A 148 10.19 -12.39 -5.15
C PHE A 148 9.38 -11.31 -5.90
N PRO A 149 9.59 -10.00 -5.68
CA PRO A 149 8.84 -8.98 -6.41
C PRO A 149 9.02 -9.01 -7.94
N PRO A 150 10.24 -9.04 -8.50
CA PRO A 150 10.37 -9.10 -9.97
C PRO A 150 9.84 -10.42 -10.53
N ILE A 151 10.00 -11.54 -9.82
CA ILE A 151 9.42 -12.84 -10.24
C ILE A 151 7.89 -12.76 -10.26
N ALA A 152 7.26 -12.21 -9.22
CA ALA A 152 5.81 -12.04 -9.17
C ALA A 152 5.30 -11.16 -10.32
N GLY A 153 6.02 -10.08 -10.63
CA GLY A 153 5.72 -9.22 -11.77
C GLY A 153 5.85 -9.94 -13.12
N LEU A 154 6.88 -10.77 -13.29
CA LEU A 154 7.08 -11.57 -14.50
C LEU A 154 5.96 -12.60 -14.69
N ILE A 155 5.58 -13.29 -13.62
CA ILE A 155 4.45 -14.24 -13.62
C ILE A 155 3.17 -13.50 -14.02
N ALA A 156 2.88 -12.37 -13.37
CA ALA A 156 1.70 -11.57 -13.70
C ALA A 156 1.71 -11.07 -15.14
N ASN A 157 2.86 -10.64 -15.66
CA ASN A 157 3.00 -10.20 -17.04
C ASN A 157 2.81 -11.34 -18.05
N LEU A 158 3.21 -12.57 -17.69
CA LEU A 158 3.04 -13.76 -18.53
C LEU A 158 1.56 -14.16 -18.65
N PHE A 159 0.84 -14.17 -17.54
CA PHE A 159 -0.57 -14.59 -17.50
C PHE A 159 -1.55 -13.46 -17.84
N PHE A 160 -1.16 -12.20 -17.61
CA PHE A 160 -2.00 -11.01 -17.80
C PHE A 160 -1.24 -9.90 -18.56
N PRO A 161 -0.90 -10.11 -19.85
CA PRO A 161 -0.09 -9.17 -20.64
C PRO A 161 -0.82 -7.88 -21.07
N LYS A 162 -2.05 -7.65 -20.62
CA LYS A 162 -2.88 -6.49 -21.00
C LYS A 162 -2.76 -5.36 -19.98
#